data_AF-A0A966I559-F1
#
_entry.id   AF-A0A966I559-F1
#
_cell.length_a   1.000
_cell.length_b   1.000
_cell.length_c   1.000
_cell.angle_alpha   90.00
_cell.angle_beta   90.00
_cell.angle_gamma   90.00
#
_symmetry.space_group_name_H-M   'P 1'
#
loop_
_entity.id
_entity.type
_entity.pdbx_description
1 polymer ?
#
loop_
_entity_poly.entity_id
_entity_poly.type
_entity_poly.pdbx_seq_one_letter_code
_entity_poly.pdbx_strand_id
1 'polypeptide(L)' 'MKLLLVVSDICFEPSITNNATEIRITIGTSHDFDDILDVTSGILTNEQIAHIHRLWSDDEFPRNFERIGDELIISARE' A
#
# COMPACT_ATOMS: atom_id res chain seq x y z
N MET A 1 12.76 6.32 4.00
CA MET A 1 11.88 5.15 3.91
C MET A 1 10.51 5.61 3.45
N LYS A 2 10.09 5.23 2.24
CA LYS A 2 8.76 5.57 1.70
C LYS A 2 7.78 4.43 1.93
N LEU A 3 6.50 4.75 2.09
CA LEU A 3 5.43 3.78 2.27
C LEU A 3 4.49 3.88 1.07
N LEU A 4 4.32 2.78 0.35
CA LEU A 4 3.61 2.71 -0.92
C LEU A 4 2.50 1.67 -0.83
N LEU A 5 1.30 2.05 -1.26
CA LEU A 5 0.20 1.14 -1.53
C LEU A 5 0.09 0.98 -3.04
N VAL A 6 0.13 -0.25 -3.53
CA VAL A 6 0.13 -0.56 -4.96
C VAL A 6 -1.08 -1.41 -5.28
N VAL A 7 -1.90 -0.95 -6.21
CA VAL A 7 -3.05 -1.71 -6.73
C VAL A 7 -2.68 -2.18 -8.13
N SER A 8 -2.67 -3.49 -8.36
CA SER A 8 -2.33 -4.11 -9.64
C SER A 8 -3.46 -5.02 -10.13
N ASP A 9 -3.77 -4.94 -11.43
CA ASP A 9 -4.81 -5.78 -12.04
C ASP A 9 -4.40 -7.26 -12.17
N ILE A 10 -3.11 -7.58 -11.97
CA ILE A 10 -2.57 -8.96 -12.06
C ILE A 10 -2.14 -9.52 -10.69
N CYS A 11 -2.42 -8.80 -9.60
CA CYS A 11 -2.11 -9.26 -8.25
C CYS A 11 -3.20 -10.22 -7.75
N PHE A 12 -2.86 -11.51 -7.70
CA PHE A 12 -3.75 -12.57 -7.18
C PHE A 12 -3.60 -12.81 -5.67
N GLU A 13 -2.45 -12.47 -5.10
CA GLU A 13 -2.16 -12.62 -3.68
C GLU A 13 -1.51 -11.32 -3.16
N PRO A 14 -2.01 -10.75 -2.04
CA PRO A 14 -1.38 -9.61 -1.40
C PRO A 14 0.09 -9.90 -1.06
N SER A 15 0.95 -8.89 -1.17
CA SER A 15 2.37 -9.06 -0.82
C SER A 15 2.99 -7.79 -0.28
N ILE A 16 4.08 -7.96 0.46
CA ILE A 16 4.89 -6.88 1.01
C ILE A 16 6.34 -7.02 0.56
N THR A 17 6.90 -5.92 0.04
CA THR A 17 8.34 -5.75 -0.13
C THR A 17 8.82 -4.69 0.85
N ASN A 18 9.72 -5.05 1.75
CA ASN A 18 10.31 -4.15 2.73
C ASN A 18 11.83 -4.12 2.56
N ASN A 19 12.34 -3.01 2.05
CA ASN A 19 13.77 -2.80 1.86
C ASN A 19 14.22 -1.48 2.50
N ALA A 20 15.51 -1.17 2.40
CA ALA A 20 16.09 0.02 3.05
C ALA A 20 15.50 1.36 2.58
N THR A 21 14.92 1.40 1.37
CA THR A 21 14.42 2.63 0.76
C THR A 21 12.89 2.76 0.81
N GLU A 22 12.17 1.65 0.66
CA GLU A 22 10.72 1.62 0.59
C GLU A 22 10.10 0.38 1.22
N ILE A 23 8.88 0.56 1.70
CA ILE A 23 7.94 -0.48 2.06
C ILE A 23 6.80 -0.37 1.05
N ARG A 24 6.59 -1.43 0.28
CA ARG A 24 5.59 -1.54 -0.77
C ARG A 24 4.62 -2.66 -0.41
N ILE A 25 3.33 -2.34 -0.37
CA ILE A 25 2.25 -3.31 -0.21
C ILE A 25 1.51 -3.38 -1.54
N THR A 26 1.49 -4.56 -2.15
CA THR A 26 0.84 -4.79 -3.44
C THR A 26 -0.41 -5.63 -3.23
N ILE A 27 -1.52 -5.18 -3.79
CA ILE A 27 -2.84 -5.83 -3.74
C ILE A 27 -3.52 -5.81 -5.10
N GLY A 28 -4.47 -6.72 -5.29
CA GLY A 28 -5.41 -6.73 -6.40
C GLY A 28 -6.66 -5.93 -6.11
N THR A 29 -7.46 -5.69 -7.15
CA THR A 29 -8.73 -4.93 -7.05
C THR A 29 -9.84 -5.68 -6.30
N SER A 30 -9.68 -6.99 -6.09
CA SER A 30 -10.61 -7.82 -5.31
C SER A 30 -10.28 -7.89 -3.82
N HIS A 31 -9.12 -7.40 -3.40
CA HIS A 31 -8.69 -7.45 -2.00
C HIS A 31 -9.28 -6.29 -1.21
N ASP A 32 -9.44 -6.52 0.09
CA ASP A 32 -9.87 -5.50 1.03
C ASP A 32 -8.74 -5.10 2.00
N PHE A 33 -9.08 -4.36 3.06
CA PHE A 33 -8.09 -3.91 4.01
C PHE A 33 -7.63 -5.01 4.98
N ASP A 34 -8.43 -6.05 5.20
CA ASP A 34 -8.02 -7.18 6.05
C ASP A 34 -6.91 -7.99 5.37
N ASP A 35 -6.97 -8.15 4.06
CA ASP A 35 -5.89 -8.72 3.24
C ASP A 35 -4.55 -7.97 3.41
N ILE A 36 -4.61 -6.64 3.52
CA ILE A 36 -3.44 -5.79 3.81
C ILE A 36 -2.94 -6.05 5.23
N LEU A 37 -3.83 -6.16 6.21
CA LEU A 37 -3.46 -6.43 7.60
C LEU A 37 -2.77 -7.78 7.74
N ASP A 38 -3.23 -8.81 7.03
CA ASP A 38 -2.67 -10.15 7.06
C ASP A 38 -1.19 -10.17 6.62
N VAL A 39 -0.85 -9.46 5.54
CA VAL A 39 0.54 -9.43 5.03
C VAL A 39 1.44 -8.42 5.74
N THR A 40 0.88 -7.48 6.50
CA THR A 40 1.65 -6.48 7.25
C THR A 40 1.83 -6.84 8.72
N SER A 41 1.05 -7.80 9.23
CA SER A 41 1.08 -8.27 10.61
C SER A 41 2.46 -8.74 11.05
N GLY A 42 2.95 -8.19 12.17
CA GLY A 42 4.28 -8.49 12.71
C GLY A 42 5.46 -7.91 11.91
N ILE A 43 5.21 -7.22 10.79
CA ILE A 43 6.24 -6.59 9.95
C ILE A 43 6.20 -5.07 10.09
N LEU A 44 5.00 -4.47 10.09
CA LEU A 44 4.82 -3.02 10.19
C LEU A 44 4.47 -2.57 11.60
N THR A 45 4.87 -1.35 11.95
CA THR A 45 4.42 -0.67 13.17
C THR A 45 2.99 -0.17 13.02
N ASN A 46 2.31 0.09 14.14
CA ASN A 46 0.97 0.67 14.13
C ASN A 46 0.91 2.02 13.39
N GLU A 47 1.97 2.82 13.46
CA GLU A 47 2.05 4.10 12.73
C GLU A 47 2.11 3.88 11.22
N GLN A 48 2.85 2.86 10.77
CA GLN A 48 2.92 2.50 9.35
C GLN A 48 1.58 1.93 8.85
N ILE A 49 0.92 1.09 9.65
CA ILE A 49 -0.42 0.57 9.33
C ILE A 49 -1.43 1.72 9.24
N ALA A 50 -1.42 2.66 10.19
CA ALA A 50 -2.29 3.83 10.17
C ALA A 50 -2.02 4.72 8.92
N HIS A 51 -0.76 4.82 8.49
CA HIS A 51 -0.42 5.52 7.26
C HIS A 51 -0.97 4.80 6.02
N ILE A 52 -0.84 3.47 5.92
CA ILE A 52 -1.46 2.70 4.82
C ILE A 52 -2.98 2.86 4.80
N HIS A 53 -3.62 2.82 5.96
CA HIS A 53 -5.06 3.06 6.06
C HIS A 53 -5.47 4.42 5.51
N ARG A 54 -4.69 5.48 5.75
CA ARG A 54 -4.93 6.79 5.15
C ARG A 54 -4.75 6.77 3.62
N LEU A 55 -3.73 6.09 3.11
CA LEU A 55 -3.57 5.93 1.65
C LEU A 55 -4.78 5.22 1.02
N TRP A 56 -5.30 4.20 1.70
CA TRP A 56 -6.42 3.37 1.28
C TRP A 56 -7.76 4.12 1.24
N SER A 57 -8.18 4.75 2.33
CA SER A 57 -9.58 5.21 2.47
C SER A 57 -9.77 6.67 2.90
N ASP A 58 -8.70 7.43 3.13
CA ASP A 58 -8.84 8.82 3.56
C ASP A 58 -8.84 9.76 2.34
N ASP A 59 -10.01 10.27 1.99
CA ASP A 59 -10.20 11.18 0.87
C ASP A 59 -9.59 12.57 1.07
N GLU A 60 -9.43 12.99 2.33
CA GLU A 60 -8.78 14.24 2.69
C GLU A 60 -7.25 14.10 2.80
N PHE A 61 -6.74 12.87 2.87
CA PHE A 61 -5.29 12.63 2.95
C PHE A 61 -4.61 12.97 1.61
N PRO A 62 -3.61 13.88 1.61
CA PRO A 62 -2.89 14.25 0.40
C PRO A 62 -2.14 13.04 -0.20
N ARG A 63 -2.56 12.62 -1.40
CA ARG A 63 -2.02 11.46 -2.10
C ARG A 63 -1.45 11.83 -3.47
N ASN A 64 -0.41 11.12 -3.88
CA ASN A 64 0.04 11.06 -5.26
C ASN A 64 -0.37 9.72 -5.86
N PHE A 65 -0.71 9.75 -7.14
CA PHE A 65 -1.14 8.60 -7.91
C PHE A 65 -0.27 8.49 -9.15
N GLU A 66 0.46 7.40 -9.29
CA GLU A 66 1.34 7.14 -10.42
C GLU A 66 0.97 5.80 -11.05
N ARG A 67 0.73 5.77 -12.36
CA ARG A 67 0.42 4.53 -13.07
C ARG A 67 1.64 4.07 -13.87
N ILE A 68 2.12 2.85 -13.60
CA ILE A 68 3.25 2.22 -14.28
C ILE A 68 2.82 0.84 -14.74
N GLY A 69 2.57 0.69 -16.05
CA GLY A 69 2.02 -0.56 -16.58
C GLY A 69 0.64 -0.87 -15.98
N ASP A 70 0.51 -2.03 -15.37
CA ASP A 70 -0.68 -2.53 -14.66
C ASP A 70 -0.78 -2.05 -13.20
N GLU A 71 0.27 -1.41 -12.67
CA GLU A 71 0.31 -0.91 -11.30
C GLU A 71 -0.22 0.53 -11.19
N LEU A 72 -1.10 0.78 -10.22
CA LEU A 72 -1.39 2.09 -9.66
C LEU A 72 -0.67 2.21 -8.30
N ILE A 73 0.35 3.05 -8.26
CA ILE A 73 1.14 3.35 -7.08
C ILE A 73 0.53 4.56 -6.38
N ILE A 74 0.21 4.39 -5.10
CA ILE A 74 -0.37 5.39 -4.22
C ILE A 74 0.66 5.70 -3.13
N SER A 75 1.02 6.98 -3.00
CA SER A 75 1.94 7.46 -1.96
C SER A 75 1.41 8.72 -1.30
N ALA A 76 1.90 9.06 -0.11
CA ALA A 76 1.65 10.36 0.48
C ALA A 76 2.25 11.48 -0.40
N ARG A 77 1.58 12.62 -0.45
CA ARG A 77 2.11 13.86 -1.02
C ARG A 77 2.82 14.63 0.09
N GLU A 78 4.10 14.96 -0.13
CA GLU A 78 4.89 15.83 0.75
C GLU A 78 4.40 17.28 0.72
#